data_AF-A0A6G7YFQ4-F1
#
_entry.id   AF-A0A6G7YFQ4-F1
#
_cell.length_a   1.000
_cell.length_b   1.000
_cell.length_c   1.000
_cell.angle_alpha   90.00
_cell.angle_beta   90.00
_cell.angle_gamma   90.00
#
_symmetry.space_group_name_H-M   'P 1'
#
loop_
_entity.id
_entity.type
_entity.pdbx_description
1 polymer ?
#
loop_
_entity_poly.entity_id
_entity_poly.type
_entity_poly.pdbx_seq_one_letter_code
_entity_poly.pdbx_strand_id
1 'polypeptide(L)'
;MATQPNRIVAALVALLATAALSACGDDSEVAPTTRESASDSPSVSSSESPLPDGAIPECADVWVDGATLPKDYTACTSDGETVKPVKRTCGFGAKLLEHDGRYFAMLGKPISDAGDLETNDDYQQLLSSCQA
;
A
#
# COMPACT_ATOMS: atom_id res chain seq x y z
N MET A 1 -24.98 29.00 -25.23
CA MET A 1 -25.38 29.28 -23.83
C MET A 1 -24.95 28.09 -22.99
N ALA A 2 -24.13 28.14 -21.94
CA ALA A 2 -23.32 29.17 -21.26
C ALA A 2 -22.39 28.41 -20.26
N THR A 3 -21.15 28.78 -19.87
CA THR A 3 -20.18 29.83 -20.24
C THR A 3 -18.74 29.32 -19.87
N GLN A 4 -17.69 30.15 -19.95
CA GLN A 4 -16.26 29.81 -19.88
C GLN A 4 -15.66 29.37 -18.50
N PRO A 5 -14.43 28.77 -18.50
CA PRO A 5 -13.76 28.23 -17.32
C PRO A 5 -12.98 29.28 -16.50
N ASN A 6 -12.82 29.01 -15.19
CA ASN A 6 -12.25 29.99 -14.26
C ASN A 6 -10.73 29.87 -14.08
N ARG A 7 -10.04 30.47 -15.05
CA ARG A 7 -8.81 31.28 -14.94
C ARG A 7 -7.83 31.02 -13.79
N ILE A 8 -6.63 30.61 -14.20
CA ILE A 8 -5.35 30.92 -13.57
C ILE A 8 -5.26 32.42 -13.21
N VAL A 9 -4.89 32.74 -11.97
CA VAL A 9 -4.31 34.04 -11.57
C VAL A 9 -3.12 33.75 -10.66
N ALA A 10 -1.99 34.38 -10.93
CA ALA A 10 -0.71 34.09 -10.27
C ALA A 10 -0.25 35.25 -9.36
N ALA A 11 0.52 34.89 -8.31
CA ALA A 11 1.50 35.76 -7.63
C ALA A 11 0.92 36.97 -6.83
N LEU A 12 1.60 37.65 -5.90
CA LEU A 12 3.03 37.79 -5.51
C LEU A 12 3.11 38.47 -4.10
N VAL A 13 4.27 38.39 -3.39
CA VAL A 13 4.74 39.30 -2.28
C VAL A 13 3.92 39.33 -0.96
N ALA A 14 4.40 38.98 0.25
CA ALA A 14 5.65 39.16 1.02
C ALA A 14 5.77 40.47 1.85
N LEU A 15 5.68 40.36 3.20
CA LEU A 15 6.12 41.29 4.27
C LEU A 15 5.93 40.56 5.64
N LEU A 16 6.92 40.20 6.46
CA LEU A 16 7.91 40.95 7.29
C LEU A 16 7.36 41.56 8.61
N ALA A 17 7.79 40.96 9.74
CA ALA A 17 7.93 41.51 11.11
C ALA A 17 6.62 41.94 11.87
N THR A 18 6.50 41.95 13.20
CA THR A 18 7.44 41.69 14.34
C THR A 18 6.65 41.20 15.58
N ALA A 19 7.34 40.67 16.60
CA ALA A 19 6.73 40.05 17.80
C ALA A 19 6.32 41.02 18.93
N ALA A 20 5.43 40.55 19.82
CA ALA A 20 5.32 40.99 21.21
C ALA A 20 4.81 39.83 22.11
N LEU A 21 5.47 39.58 23.25
CA LEU A 21 5.14 38.53 24.22
C LEU A 21 4.37 39.09 25.42
N SER A 22 3.41 38.34 25.96
CA SER A 22 2.87 38.35 27.35
C SER A 22 1.56 37.52 27.39
N ALA A 23 1.20 36.77 28.44
CA ALA A 23 1.89 36.34 29.66
C ALA A 23 1.08 35.20 30.33
N CYS A 24 1.70 34.44 31.25
CA CYS A 24 1.08 33.53 32.26
C CYS A 24 0.09 32.44 31.78
N GLY A 25 0.20 31.16 32.18
CA GLY A 25 1.08 30.53 33.15
C GLY A 25 0.28 29.62 34.06
N ASP A 26 0.64 28.34 34.12
CA ASP A 26 0.36 27.46 35.25
C ASP A 26 1.50 26.45 35.37
N ASP A 27 1.92 26.17 36.59
CA ASP A 27 3.12 25.39 36.93
C ASP A 27 2.71 24.05 37.53
N SER A 28 3.32 22.96 37.05
CA SER A 28 3.24 21.65 37.70
C SER A 28 4.50 20.86 37.39
N GLU A 29 5.52 21.15 38.20
CA GLU A 29 6.82 20.52 38.25
C GLU A 29 6.77 18.99 38.50
N VAL A 30 7.27 18.19 37.57
CA VAL A 30 8.03 16.95 37.89
C VAL A 30 9.15 16.74 36.87
N ALA A 31 10.38 16.62 37.34
CA ALA A 31 11.58 16.29 36.55
C ALA A 31 12.09 14.86 36.91
N PRO A 32 13.24 14.39 36.38
CA PRO A 32 13.42 14.04 34.98
C PRO A 32 13.96 12.59 34.80
N THR A 33 13.58 11.90 33.73
CA THR A 33 14.21 10.61 33.37
C THR A 33 14.64 10.60 31.90
N THR A 34 15.96 10.68 31.73
CA THR A 34 16.81 9.86 30.83
C THR A 34 16.43 9.70 29.35
N ARG A 35 17.39 10.08 28.50
CA ARG A 35 17.49 9.66 27.09
C ARG A 35 17.39 8.14 26.97
N GLU A 36 16.69 7.63 25.97
CA GLU A 36 17.24 6.59 25.09
C GLU A 36 16.54 6.66 23.72
N SER A 37 17.22 6.17 22.69
CA SER A 37 16.74 6.00 21.32
C SER A 37 15.73 4.83 21.19
N ALA A 38 15.35 4.56 19.93
CA ALA A 38 14.53 3.43 19.48
C ALA A 38 13.00 3.62 19.63
N SER A 39 12.42 4.31 18.65
CA SER A 39 11.18 3.81 18.05
C SER A 39 11.49 2.47 17.37
N ASP A 40 11.47 1.41 18.16
CA ASP A 40 11.45 0.04 17.68
C ASP A 40 10.09 -0.18 17.02
N SER A 41 10.00 0.13 15.72
CA SER A 41 8.90 -0.36 14.90
C SER A 41 9.04 -1.88 14.87
N PRO A 42 8.05 -2.66 15.34
CA PRO A 42 8.14 -4.11 15.32
C PRO A 42 8.18 -4.56 13.87
N SER A 43 9.40 -4.79 13.39
CA SER A 43 9.64 -5.51 12.17
C SER A 43 9.25 -6.94 12.47
N VAL A 44 7.99 -7.27 12.15
CA VAL A 44 7.50 -8.65 12.08
C VAL A 44 8.29 -9.35 10.98
N SER A 45 9.50 -9.76 11.35
CA SER A 45 10.31 -10.70 10.63
C SER A 45 9.59 -12.03 10.74
N SER A 46 8.59 -12.24 9.87
CA SER A 46 7.97 -13.54 9.65
C SER A 46 9.10 -14.53 9.44
N SER A 47 9.30 -15.39 10.43
CA SER A 47 10.35 -16.41 10.42
C SER A 47 9.87 -17.52 9.49
N GLU A 48 9.94 -17.25 8.20
CA GLU A 48 9.46 -18.10 7.12
C GLU A 48 10.26 -19.41 7.17
N SER A 49 9.64 -20.43 7.79
CA SER A 49 10.18 -21.78 7.79
C SER A 49 10.19 -22.25 6.34
N PRO A 50 11.34 -22.67 5.77
CA PRO A 50 11.41 -23.02 4.37
C PRO A 50 10.40 -24.14 4.09
N LEU A 51 9.42 -23.85 3.23
CA LEU A 51 8.48 -24.85 2.76
C LEU A 51 9.28 -25.97 2.08
N PRO A 52 8.92 -27.26 2.28
CA PRO A 52 9.63 -28.35 1.65
C PRO A 52 9.59 -28.22 0.13
N ASP A 53 10.69 -28.54 -0.54
CA ASP A 53 10.84 -28.46 -2.00
C ASP A 53 9.62 -29.03 -2.75
N GLY A 54 8.87 -28.16 -3.43
CA GLY A 54 7.68 -28.50 -4.19
C GLY A 54 6.33 -28.32 -3.46
N ALA A 55 6.29 -27.87 -2.21
CA ALA A 55 5.05 -27.44 -1.56
C ALA A 55 4.53 -26.13 -2.16
N ILE A 56 3.22 -26.08 -2.41
CA ILE A 56 2.49 -24.86 -2.77
C ILE A 56 2.27 -24.08 -1.46
N PRO A 57 2.50 -22.75 -1.42
CA PRO A 57 2.29 -21.95 -0.23
C PRO A 57 0.80 -21.67 0.03
N GLU A 58 0.41 -21.51 1.30
CA GLU A 58 -0.95 -21.13 1.66
C GLU A 58 -1.30 -19.72 1.14
N CYS A 59 -2.54 -19.52 0.71
CA CYS A 59 -3.00 -18.27 0.13
C CYS A 59 -2.91 -17.10 1.13
N ALA A 60 -3.16 -17.35 2.42
CA ALA A 60 -3.06 -16.35 3.47
C ALA A 60 -1.63 -15.85 3.75
N ASP A 61 -0.61 -16.69 3.52
CA ASP A 61 0.80 -16.31 3.68
C ASP A 61 1.33 -15.56 2.45
N VAL A 62 0.80 -15.85 1.25
CA VAL A 62 1.20 -15.14 0.02
C VAL A 62 0.47 -13.81 -0.13
N TRP A 63 -0.85 -13.76 0.06
CA TRP A 63 -1.69 -12.60 -0.25
C TRP A 63 -1.81 -11.64 0.94
N VAL A 64 -0.66 -11.11 1.33
CA VAL A 64 -0.53 -10.11 2.40
C VAL A 64 -0.30 -8.72 1.78
N ASP A 65 -1.01 -7.71 2.27
CA ASP A 65 -0.84 -6.32 1.80
C ASP A 65 0.61 -5.83 1.97
N GLY A 66 1.14 -5.16 0.94
CA GLY A 66 2.53 -4.69 0.88
C GLY A 66 3.59 -5.77 0.67
N ALA A 67 3.28 -7.06 0.83
CA ALA A 67 4.21 -8.15 0.54
C ALA A 67 4.51 -8.24 -0.97
N THR A 68 5.68 -8.74 -1.36
CA THR A 68 6.04 -8.85 -2.79
C THR A 68 5.61 -10.20 -3.35
N LEU A 69 4.74 -10.20 -4.36
CA LEU A 69 4.33 -11.44 -5.03
C LEU A 69 5.52 -12.04 -5.80
N PRO A 70 5.87 -13.33 -5.62
CA PRO A 70 6.98 -13.97 -6.34
C PRO A 70 6.80 -13.89 -7.87
N LYS A 71 7.91 -13.81 -8.61
CA LYS A 71 7.89 -13.65 -10.08
C LYS A 71 7.41 -14.90 -10.83
N ASP A 72 7.55 -16.03 -10.18
CA ASP A 72 7.22 -17.40 -10.58
C ASP A 72 5.91 -17.90 -9.93
N TYR A 73 5.26 -17.07 -9.10
CA TYR A 73 4.02 -17.42 -8.43
C TYR A 73 2.93 -17.87 -9.40
N THR A 74 2.38 -19.05 -9.15
CA THR A 74 1.50 -19.75 -10.09
C THR A 74 0.13 -20.10 -9.50
N ALA A 75 0.11 -20.53 -8.23
CA ALA A 75 -1.06 -20.92 -7.43
C ALA A 75 -0.68 -20.88 -5.94
N CYS A 76 -1.68 -20.89 -5.06
CA CYS A 76 -1.56 -21.08 -3.62
C CYS A 76 -2.50 -22.21 -3.17
N THR A 77 -2.46 -22.62 -1.90
CA THR A 77 -3.43 -23.53 -1.29
C THR A 77 -4.33 -22.79 -0.29
N SER A 78 -5.62 -23.11 -0.29
CA SER A 78 -6.55 -22.72 0.78
C SER A 78 -7.28 -23.98 1.20
N ASP A 79 -7.31 -24.26 2.50
CA ASP A 79 -8.04 -25.41 3.07
C ASP A 79 -7.60 -26.77 2.47
N GLY A 80 -6.36 -26.84 1.96
CA GLY A 80 -5.79 -27.99 1.26
C GLY A 80 -6.12 -28.07 -0.24
N GLU A 81 -6.94 -27.18 -0.79
CA GLU A 81 -7.26 -27.11 -2.22
C GLU A 81 -6.35 -26.11 -2.96
N THR A 82 -5.88 -26.48 -4.17
CA THR A 82 -5.03 -25.60 -4.97
C THR A 82 -5.83 -24.50 -5.68
N VAL A 83 -5.76 -23.28 -5.14
CA VAL A 83 -6.39 -22.08 -5.70
C VAL A 83 -5.46 -21.41 -6.71
N LYS A 84 -5.96 -21.18 -7.92
CA LYS A 84 -5.27 -20.40 -8.95
C LYS A 84 -5.81 -18.96 -8.94
N PRO A 85 -4.94 -17.93 -8.94
CA PRO A 85 -5.38 -16.55 -9.08
C PRO A 85 -5.99 -16.34 -10.48
N VAL A 86 -6.92 -15.40 -10.60
CA VAL A 86 -7.38 -14.93 -11.91
C VAL A 86 -6.22 -14.16 -12.55
N LYS A 87 -5.94 -14.43 -13.83
CA LYS A 87 -4.81 -13.85 -14.56
C LYS A 87 -5.31 -12.97 -15.69
N ARG A 88 -4.99 -11.67 -15.63
CA ARG A 88 -5.16 -10.73 -16.76
C ARG A 88 -3.80 -10.51 -17.40
N THR A 89 -3.75 -10.68 -18.71
CA THR A 89 -2.62 -10.21 -19.51
C THR A 89 -2.78 -8.71 -19.69
N CYS A 90 -1.70 -7.95 -19.45
CA CYS A 90 -1.65 -6.52 -19.66
C CYS A 90 -0.69 -6.17 -20.80
N GLY A 91 -0.64 -4.88 -21.16
CA GLY A 91 0.35 -4.38 -22.12
C GLY A 91 1.78 -4.83 -21.80
N PHE A 92 2.60 -4.98 -22.84
CA PHE A 92 3.99 -5.43 -22.75
C PHE A 92 4.21 -6.83 -22.13
N GLY A 93 3.16 -7.66 -22.05
CA GLY A 93 3.24 -9.03 -21.55
C GLY A 93 3.29 -9.13 -20.02
N ALA A 94 3.06 -8.02 -19.31
CA ALA A 94 2.85 -8.05 -17.87
C ALA A 94 1.61 -8.88 -17.51
N LYS A 95 1.59 -9.46 -16.31
CA LYS A 95 0.46 -10.24 -15.80
C LYS A 95 0.00 -9.64 -14.48
N LEU A 96 -1.23 -9.17 -14.47
CA LEU A 96 -1.99 -8.82 -13.28
C LEU A 96 -2.67 -10.08 -12.77
N LEU A 97 -2.52 -10.35 -11.48
CA LEU A 97 -3.09 -11.48 -10.77
C LEU A 97 -4.07 -10.94 -9.73
N GLU A 98 -5.28 -11.49 -9.70
CA GLU A 98 -6.34 -11.20 -8.72
C GLU A 98 -6.54 -12.42 -7.81
N HIS A 99 -6.85 -12.19 -6.53
CA HIS A 99 -7.19 -13.23 -5.57
C HIS A 99 -8.34 -12.79 -4.66
N ASP A 100 -9.26 -13.73 -4.41
CA ASP A 100 -10.43 -13.61 -3.51
C ASP A 100 -11.37 -12.40 -3.76
N GLY A 101 -11.32 -11.78 -4.95
CA GLY A 101 -12.07 -10.55 -5.23
C GLY A 101 -11.58 -9.31 -4.45
N ARG A 102 -10.46 -9.44 -3.73
CA ARG A 102 -9.95 -8.46 -2.76
C ARG A 102 -8.51 -8.04 -3.03
N TYR A 103 -7.62 -8.98 -3.38
CA TYR A 103 -6.21 -8.68 -3.57
C TYR A 103 -5.83 -8.64 -5.04
N PHE A 104 -4.91 -7.73 -5.38
CA PHE A 104 -4.33 -7.66 -6.71
C PHE A 104 -2.83 -7.35 -6.68
N ALA A 105 -2.09 -7.89 -7.65
CA ALA A 105 -0.66 -7.66 -7.81
C ALA A 105 -0.18 -8.01 -9.21
N MET A 106 0.99 -7.51 -9.60
CA MET A 106 1.75 -8.11 -10.70
C MET A 106 2.84 -9.03 -10.17
N LEU A 107 3.26 -10.00 -10.99
CA LEU A 107 4.42 -10.85 -10.70
C LEU A 107 5.68 -10.02 -10.40
N GLY A 108 6.28 -10.20 -9.22
CA GLY A 108 7.44 -9.43 -8.76
C GLY A 108 7.14 -7.99 -8.33
N LYS A 109 5.89 -7.66 -7.98
CA LYS A 109 5.46 -6.37 -7.44
C LYS A 109 4.80 -6.53 -6.07
N PRO A 110 4.67 -5.43 -5.30
CA PRO A 110 3.85 -5.44 -4.08
C PRO A 110 2.43 -5.89 -4.38
N ILE A 111 1.84 -6.57 -3.41
CA ILE A 111 0.43 -6.94 -3.34
C ILE A 111 -0.32 -5.77 -2.71
N SER A 112 -1.50 -5.49 -3.24
CA SER A 112 -2.39 -4.47 -2.74
C SER A 112 -3.72 -5.10 -2.33
N ASP A 113 -4.13 -4.83 -1.09
CA ASP A 113 -5.47 -5.12 -0.58
C ASP A 113 -6.44 -4.02 -1.01
N ALA A 114 -7.34 -4.34 -1.92
CA ALA A 114 -8.39 -3.43 -2.38
C ALA A 114 -9.61 -3.41 -1.44
N GLY A 115 -9.74 -4.39 -0.53
CA GLY A 115 -11.00 -4.74 0.14
C GLY A 115 -12.00 -5.39 -0.83
N ASP A 116 -12.36 -4.66 -1.89
CA ASP A 116 -13.22 -5.07 -2.98
C ASP A 116 -12.64 -4.53 -4.31
N LEU A 117 -12.34 -5.43 -5.26
CA LEU A 117 -11.74 -5.05 -6.54
C LEU A 117 -12.70 -4.29 -7.46
N GLU A 118 -14.01 -4.53 -7.38
CA GLU A 118 -14.98 -3.88 -8.28
C GLU A 118 -15.08 -2.37 -8.00
N THR A 119 -14.86 -1.94 -6.76
CA THR A 119 -14.98 -0.54 -6.31
C THR A 119 -13.66 0.20 -6.11
N ASN A 120 -12.50 -0.48 -6.21
CA ASN A 120 -11.20 0.12 -5.94
C ASN A 120 -10.59 0.88 -7.15
N ASP A 121 -10.38 2.19 -7.01
CA ASP A 121 -9.88 3.06 -8.08
C ASP A 121 -8.50 2.65 -8.65
N ASP A 122 -7.56 2.21 -7.79
CA ASP A 122 -6.21 1.80 -8.22
C ASP A 122 -6.25 0.54 -9.09
N TYR A 123 -7.08 -0.44 -8.69
CA TYR A 123 -7.34 -1.63 -9.49
C TYR A 123 -8.05 -1.28 -10.80
N GLN A 124 -9.08 -0.42 -10.80
CA GLN A 124 -9.78 -0.03 -12.03
C GLN A 124 -8.88 0.73 -13.01
N GLN A 125 -8.02 1.62 -12.51
CA GLN A 125 -6.99 2.29 -13.31
C GLN A 125 -5.99 1.28 -13.89
N LEU A 126 -5.54 0.32 -13.09
CA LEU A 126 -4.60 -0.69 -13.55
C LEU A 126 -5.23 -1.64 -14.59
N LEU A 127 -6.46 -2.11 -14.33
CA LEU A 127 -7.23 -2.96 -15.21
C LEU A 127 -7.48 -2.28 -16.57
N SER A 128 -7.70 -0.96 -16.58
CA SER A 128 -7.81 -0.16 -17.81
C SER A 128 -6.53 -0.22 -18.67
N SER A 129 -5.34 -0.35 -18.06
CA SER A 129 -4.08 -0.57 -18.78
C SER A 129 -3.89 -2.01 -19.30
N CYS A 130 -4.74 -2.94 -18.85
CA CYS A 130 -4.71 -4.35 -19.23
C CYS A 130 -5.74 -4.72 -20.31
N GLN A 131 -6.73 -3.87 -20.57
CA GLN A 131 -7.79 -4.09 -21.57
C GLN A 131 -7.58 -3.33 -22.89
N ALA A 132 -6.45 -2.64 -23.04
CA ALA A 132 -6.10 -1.79 -24.19
C ALA A 132 -5.44 -2.54 -25.36
#